data_AF-A0A2T4ZCG3-F1
#
_entry.id   AF-A0A2T4ZCG3-F1
#
_cell.length_a   1.000
_cell.length_b   1.000
_cell.length_c   1.000
_cell.angle_alpha   90.00
_cell.angle_beta   90.00
_cell.angle_gamma   90.00
#
_symmetry.space_group_name_H-M   'P 1'
#
loop_
_entity.id
_entity.type
_entity.pdbx_description
1 polymer ?
#
loop_
_entity_poly.entity_id
_entity_poly.type
_entity_poly.pdbx_seq_one_letter_code
_entity_poly.pdbx_strand_id
1 'polypeptide(L)'
;MMQIRRWLDRGLLGITSTLMVLMVLGVVWQVFSRYVLNAPSTFMEELMRICLIWIAMLGAGYAFGTNQHLSFSFFQEKMTDKNRKRLQLINMVLIVGFALVVLIKGGIDLFFVTLDETTAILLLPRGVVNVALPISGLIILVYQVFHVVDLYRSSSQ
;
A
#
# COMPACT_ATOMS: atom_id res chain seq x y z
N MET A 1 -21.26 -6.36 -1.13
CA MET A 1 -20.12 -5.53 -0.70
C MET A 1 -19.26 -6.18 0.37
N MET A 2 -19.82 -6.66 1.50
CA MET A 2 -19.01 -7.33 2.54
C MET A 2 -18.22 -8.57 2.05
N GLN A 3 -18.77 -9.38 1.15
CA GLN A 3 -18.03 -10.54 0.62
C GLN A 3 -16.88 -10.14 -0.31
N ILE A 4 -17.07 -9.14 -1.18
CA ILE A 4 -16.01 -8.62 -2.08
C ILE A 4 -14.88 -8.00 -1.26
N ARG A 5 -15.21 -7.18 -0.26
CA ARG A 5 -14.22 -6.58 0.64
C ARG A 5 -13.43 -7.65 1.40
N ARG A 6 -14.11 -8.66 1.96
CA ARG A 6 -13.46 -9.80 2.63
C ARG A 6 -12.56 -10.65 1.72
N TRP A 7 -12.88 -10.75 0.43
CA TRP A 7 -12.04 -11.44 -0.55
C TRP A 7 -10.80 -10.61 -0.91
N LEU A 8 -10.98 -9.30 -1.11
CA LEU A 8 -9.90 -8.34 -1.34
C LEU A 8 -8.94 -8.29 -0.15
N ASP A 9 -9.48 -8.18 1.06
CA ASP A 9 -8.73 -8.19 2.31
C ASP A 9 -7.92 -9.48 2.48
N ARG A 10 -8.55 -10.65 2.27
CA ARG A 10 -7.85 -11.95 2.36
C ARG A 10 -6.78 -12.11 1.30
N GLY A 11 -7.03 -11.65 0.08
CA GLY A 11 -6.05 -11.68 -1.00
C GLY A 11 -4.84 -10.80 -0.67
N LEU A 12 -5.07 -9.54 -0.30
CA LEU A 12 -4.00 -8.62 0.10
C LEU A 12 -3.22 -9.14 1.31
N LEU A 13 -3.91 -9.59 2.36
CA LEU A 13 -3.27 -10.16 3.56
C LEU A 13 -2.45 -11.41 3.24
N GLY A 14 -2.98 -12.31 2.40
CA GLY A 14 -2.29 -13.52 1.98
C GLY A 14 -1.01 -13.20 1.20
N ILE A 15 -1.10 -12.30 0.22
CA ILE A 15 0.05 -11.85 -0.58
C ILE A 15 1.08 -11.16 0.33
N THR A 16 0.65 -10.21 1.16
CA THR A 16 1.53 -9.43 2.02
C THR A 16 2.23 -10.31 3.06
N SER A 17 1.49 -11.24 3.68
CA SER A 17 2.06 -12.18 4.65
C SER A 17 3.06 -13.13 4.00
N THR A 18 2.74 -13.64 2.80
CA THR A 18 3.66 -14.53 2.06
C THR A 18 4.94 -13.80 1.69
N LEU A 19 4.83 -12.59 1.15
CA LEU A 19 5.98 -11.74 0.84
C LEU A 19 6.81 -11.43 2.10
N MET A 20 6.16 -11.19 3.24
CA MET A 20 6.85 -10.93 4.51
C MET A 20 7.64 -12.14 5.00
N VAL A 21 7.07 -13.35 4.92
CA VAL A 21 7.80 -14.59 5.26
C VAL A 21 8.99 -14.79 4.31
N LEU A 22 8.79 -14.61 3.01
CA LEU A 22 9.87 -14.70 2.01
C LEU A 22 10.97 -13.67 2.29
N MET A 23 10.61 -12.46 2.66
CA MET A 23 11.57 -11.40 3.00
C MET A 23 12.40 -11.78 4.23
N VAL A 24 11.76 -12.29 5.30
CA VAL A 24 12.47 -12.74 6.50
C VAL A 24 13.45 -13.86 6.17
N LEU A 25 13.01 -14.89 5.42
CA LEU A 25 13.87 -16.00 5.01
C LEU A 25 15.03 -15.54 4.12
N GLY A 26 14.77 -14.63 3.18
CA GLY A 26 15.78 -14.10 2.29
C GLY A 26 16.81 -13.22 3.00
N VAL A 27 16.41 -12.42 4.00
CA VAL A 27 17.34 -11.64 4.84
C VAL A 27 18.19 -12.58 5.70
N VAL A 28 17.59 -13.63 6.29
CA VAL A 28 18.36 -14.65 7.03
C VAL A 28 19.39 -15.33 6.12
N TRP A 29 19.00 -15.65 4.88
CA TRP A 29 19.92 -16.20 3.87
C TRP A 29 21.02 -15.21 3.50
N GLN A 30 20.72 -13.92 3.36
CA GLN A 30 21.70 -12.88 3.05
C GLN A 30 22.76 -12.75 4.15
N VAL A 31 22.32 -12.78 5.42
CA VAL A 31 23.20 -12.83 6.60
C VAL A 31 24.05 -14.09 6.55
N PHE A 32 23.45 -15.26 6.36
CA PHE A 32 24.17 -16.53 6.26
C PHE A 32 25.22 -16.51 5.13
N SER A 33 24.86 -16.08 3.92
CA SER A 33 25.77 -16.01 2.77
C SER A 33 26.95 -15.07 3.03
N ARG A 34 26.70 -13.96 3.72
CA ARG A 34 27.74 -12.98 4.03
C ARG A 34 28.71 -13.47 5.10
N TYR A 35 28.19 -14.06 6.18
CA TYR A 35 29.02 -14.46 7.33
C TYR A 35 29.61 -15.88 7.21
N VAL A 36 28.95 -16.78 6.49
CA VAL A 36 29.37 -18.19 6.35
C VAL A 36 30.05 -18.42 5.00
N LEU A 37 29.44 -17.98 3.90
CA LEU A 37 29.98 -18.21 2.55
C LEU A 37 31.02 -17.16 2.12
N ASN A 38 31.22 -16.08 2.90
CA ASN A 38 32.07 -14.92 2.58
C ASN A 38 31.78 -14.31 1.18
N ALA A 39 30.62 -14.61 0.61
CA ALA A 39 30.18 -14.16 -0.69
C ALA A 39 28.83 -13.44 -0.51
N PRO A 40 28.80 -12.11 -0.42
CA PRO A 40 27.56 -11.38 -0.31
C PRO A 40 26.71 -11.62 -1.56
N SER A 41 25.48 -12.10 -1.36
CA SER A 41 24.55 -12.34 -2.46
C SER A 41 23.85 -11.03 -2.84
N THR A 42 24.47 -10.25 -3.73
CA THR A 42 23.93 -8.97 -4.21
C THR A 42 22.57 -9.15 -4.92
N PHE A 43 22.37 -10.32 -5.55
CA PHE A 43 21.08 -10.72 -6.12
C PHE A 43 19.96 -10.77 -5.06
N MET A 44 20.21 -11.43 -3.92
CA MET A 44 19.21 -11.50 -2.86
C MET A 44 18.96 -10.14 -2.22
N GLU A 45 19.99 -9.30 -2.10
CA GLU A 45 19.82 -7.94 -1.59
C GLU A 45 18.86 -7.10 -2.45
N GLU A 46 18.97 -7.19 -3.78
CA GLU A 46 18.09 -6.49 -4.70
C GLU A 46 16.68 -7.08 -4.69
N LEU A 47 16.54 -8.40 -4.66
CA LEU A 47 15.24 -9.08 -4.56
C LEU A 47 14.49 -8.70 -3.27
N MET A 48 15.19 -8.69 -2.13
CA MET A 48 14.60 -8.33 -0.84
C MET A 48 14.14 -6.88 -0.81
N ARG A 49 14.88 -5.96 -1.45
CA ARG A 49 14.48 -4.56 -1.60
C ARG A 49 13.20 -4.41 -2.40
N ILE A 50 13.07 -5.16 -3.50
CA ILE A 50 11.85 -5.17 -4.31
C ILE A 50 10.68 -5.71 -3.49
N CYS A 51 10.85 -6.85 -2.80
CA CYS A 51 9.81 -7.40 -1.93
C CYS A 51 9.39 -6.41 -0.84
N LEU A 52 10.33 -5.70 -0.21
CA LEU A 52 10.05 -4.69 0.81
C LEU A 52 9.18 -3.55 0.26
N ILE A 53 9.49 -3.02 -0.93
CA ILE A 53 8.70 -1.96 -1.56
C ILE A 53 7.26 -2.44 -1.78
N TRP A 54 7.09 -3.64 -2.31
CA TRP A 54 5.77 -4.22 -2.55
C TRP A 54 4.99 -4.48 -1.26
N ILE A 55 5.62 -5.03 -0.22
CA ILE A 55 5.01 -5.21 1.11
C ILE A 55 4.59 -3.86 1.69
N ALA A 56 5.47 -2.86 1.65
CA ALA A 56 5.18 -1.54 2.19
C ALA A 56 4.01 -0.88 1.46
N MET A 57 3.98 -0.93 0.13
CA MET A 57 2.92 -0.32 -0.68
C MET A 57 1.58 -1.04 -0.54
N LEU A 58 1.56 -2.37 -0.62
CA LEU A 58 0.33 -3.16 -0.44
C LEU A 58 -0.17 -3.08 0.99
N GLY A 59 0.73 -3.19 1.98
CA GLY A 59 0.42 -3.07 3.40
C GLY A 59 -0.13 -1.69 3.75
N ALA A 60 0.45 -0.62 3.22
CA ALA A 60 -0.07 0.74 3.40
C ALA A 60 -1.47 0.89 2.79
N GLY A 61 -1.70 0.40 1.56
CA GLY A 61 -3.02 0.43 0.94
C GLY A 61 -4.08 -0.33 1.74
N TYR A 62 -3.72 -1.50 2.30
CA TYR A 62 -4.58 -2.27 3.18
C TYR A 62 -4.88 -1.56 4.50
N ALA A 63 -3.86 -1.00 5.17
CA ALA A 63 -4.01 -0.30 6.44
C ALA A 63 -4.88 0.96 6.30
N PHE A 64 -4.74 1.69 5.20
CA PHE A 64 -5.63 2.80 4.83
C PHE A 64 -7.07 2.31 4.62
N GLY A 65 -7.27 1.21 3.88
CA GLY A 65 -8.59 0.66 3.57
C GLY A 65 -9.36 0.07 4.77
N THR A 66 -8.63 -0.44 5.77
CA THR A 66 -9.20 -0.94 7.02
C THR A 66 -9.55 0.16 8.02
N ASN A 67 -9.49 1.43 7.61
CA ASN A 67 -9.86 2.59 8.44
C ASN A 67 -9.13 2.61 9.79
N GLN A 68 -7.86 2.18 9.83
CA GLN A 68 -7.00 2.37 11.00
C GLN A 68 -6.56 3.84 11.19
N HIS A 69 -7.32 4.81 10.67
CA HIS A 69 -7.37 6.17 11.23
C HIS A 69 -7.99 6.17 12.64
N LEU A 70 -7.61 5.21 13.48
CA LEU A 70 -8.11 4.96 14.83
C LEU A 70 -8.10 6.26 15.67
N SER A 71 -7.14 7.15 15.41
CA SER A 71 -7.00 8.42 16.11
C SER A 71 -8.03 9.47 15.73
N PHE A 72 -8.59 9.46 14.51
CA PHE A 72 -9.59 10.45 14.10
C PHE A 72 -11.00 10.10 14.59
N SER A 73 -11.29 8.82 14.79
CA SER A 73 -12.58 8.36 15.33
C SER A 73 -12.81 8.88 16.76
N PHE A 74 -11.78 8.87 17.62
CA PHE A 74 -11.85 9.41 18.98
C PHE A 74 -12.13 10.92 19.02
N PHE A 75 -11.58 11.68 18.07
CA PHE A 75 -11.80 13.13 17.99
C PHE A 75 -13.19 13.45 17.42
N GLN A 76 -13.70 12.61 16.52
CA GLN A 76 -15.05 12.73 15.94
C GLN A 76 -16.17 12.41 16.95
N GLU A 77 -15.95 11.51 17.91
CA GLU A 77 -16.94 11.19 18.95
C GLU A 77 -17.24 12.37 19.90
N LYS A 78 -16.30 13.31 20.05
CA LYS A 78 -16.49 14.51 20.87
C LYS A 78 -17.12 15.69 20.13
N MET A 79 -17.40 15.57 18.83
CA MET A 79 -17.92 16.66 18.01
C MET A 79 -19.42 16.49 17.69
N THR A 80 -20.14 17.61 17.59
CA THR A 80 -21.54 17.66 17.14
C THR A 80 -21.69 17.09 15.72
N ASP A 81 -22.81 16.43 15.41
CA ASP A 81 -23.05 15.69 14.15
C ASP A 81 -22.74 16.49 12.86
N LYS A 82 -22.97 17.81 12.86
CA LYS A 82 -22.69 18.70 11.73
C LYS A 82 -21.19 18.85 11.45
N ASN A 83 -20.37 18.96 12.50
CA ASN A 83 -18.92 19.09 12.37
C ASN A 83 -18.29 17.76 11.99
N ARG A 84 -18.82 16.65 12.54
CA ARG A 84 -18.41 15.29 12.17
C ARG A 84 -18.59 15.01 10.67
N LYS A 85 -19.76 15.32 10.10
CA LYS A 85 -20.02 15.14 8.66
C LYS A 85 -19.10 16.00 7.78
N ARG A 86 -18.87 17.27 8.14
CA ARG A 86 -17.93 18.14 7.41
C ARG A 86 -16.51 17.59 7.43
N LEU A 87 -16.07 17.11 8.58
CA LEU A 87 -14.71 16.62 8.76
C LEU A 87 -14.49 15.29 8.00
N GLN A 88 -15.49 14.41 7.99
CA GLN A 88 -15.49 13.21 7.15
C GLN A 88 -15.39 13.55 5.67
N LEU A 89 -16.15 14.55 5.20
CA LEU A 89 -16.11 14.98 3.80
C LEU A 89 -14.74 15.56 3.42
N ILE A 90 -14.14 16.39 4.28
CA ILE A 90 -12.79 16.94 4.06
C ILE A 90 -11.75 15.83 4.01
N ASN A 91 -11.77 14.91 4.97
CA ASN A 91 -10.85 13.78 4.99
C ASN A 91 -10.99 12.93 3.73
N MET A 92 -12.22 12.72 3.28
CA MET A 92 -12.49 11.97 2.06
C MET A 92 -11.87 12.64 0.83
N VAL A 93 -12.07 13.94 0.66
CA VAL A 93 -11.50 14.71 -0.45
C VAL A 93 -9.97 14.70 -0.39
N LEU A 94 -9.38 14.85 0.80
CA LEU A 94 -7.93 14.82 0.98
C LEU A 94 -7.33 13.46 0.61
N ILE A 95 -7.94 12.35 1.07
CA ILE A 95 -7.47 10.99 0.75
C ILE A 95 -7.57 10.71 -0.75
N VAL A 96 -8.69 11.06 -1.39
CA VAL A 96 -8.87 10.89 -2.84
C VAL A 96 -7.86 11.74 -3.62
N GLY A 97 -7.69 13.00 -3.22
CA GLY A 97 -6.72 13.91 -3.83
C GLY A 97 -5.28 13.40 -3.69
N PHE A 98 -4.91 12.92 -2.51
CA PHE A 98 -3.60 12.32 -2.26
C PHE A 98 -3.38 11.06 -3.11
N ALA A 99 -4.37 10.16 -3.17
CA ALA A 99 -4.27 8.94 -3.96
C ALA A 99 -4.11 9.22 -5.46
N LEU A 100 -4.87 10.18 -6.02
CA LEU A 100 -4.79 10.52 -7.44
C LEU A 100 -3.51 11.28 -7.79
N VAL A 101 -3.15 12.30 -7.01
CA VAL A 101 -2.04 13.21 -7.34
C VAL A 101 -0.70 12.62 -6.94
N VAL A 102 -0.59 12.12 -5.71
CA VAL A 102 0.70 11.66 -5.16
C VAL A 102 0.98 10.23 -5.56
N LEU A 103 0.03 9.32 -5.36
CA LEU A 103 0.28 7.89 -5.59
C LEU A 103 0.16 7.51 -7.07
N ILE A 104 -0.91 7.93 -7.76
CA ILE A 104 -1.14 7.55 -9.15
C ILE A 104 -0.32 8.42 -10.10
N LYS A 105 -0.55 9.74 -10.12
CA LYS A 105 0.19 10.62 -11.04
C LYS A 105 1.69 10.63 -10.70
N GLY A 106 2.04 10.86 -9.43
CA GLY A 106 3.43 10.80 -8.98
C GLY A 106 4.08 9.44 -9.25
N GLY A 107 3.36 8.33 -9.06
CA GLY A 107 3.85 6.99 -9.36
C GLY A 107 4.05 6.70 -10.86
N ILE A 108 3.16 7.23 -11.72
CA ILE A 108 3.29 7.13 -13.18
C ILE A 108 4.44 7.99 -13.68
N ASP A 109 4.59 9.22 -13.17
CA ASP A 109 5.73 10.08 -13.52
C ASP A 109 7.04 9.40 -13.10
N LEU A 110 7.09 8.82 -11.89
CA LEU A 110 8.24 8.06 -11.42
C LEU A 110 8.52 6.84 -12.31
N PHE A 111 7.49 6.13 -12.76
CA PHE A 111 7.61 5.02 -13.70
C PHE A 111 8.33 5.49 -14.97
N PHE A 112 7.84 6.54 -15.63
CA PHE A 112 8.44 7.03 -16.87
C PHE A 112 9.87 7.54 -16.70
N VAL A 113 10.18 8.22 -15.58
CA VAL A 113 11.53 8.71 -15.30
C VAL A 113 12.52 7.57 -15.02
N THR A 114 12.04 6.47 -14.43
CA THR A 114 12.89 5.32 -14.02
C THR A 114 12.80 4.13 -14.97
N LEU A 115 12.15 4.30 -16.13
CA LEU A 115 12.03 3.24 -17.14
C LEU A 115 13.39 2.90 -17.76
N ASP A 116 14.20 3.91 -18.05
CA ASP A 116 15.52 3.75 -18.67
C ASP A 116 16.59 3.30 -17.66
N GLU A 117 16.27 3.36 -16.36
CA GLU A 117 17.15 2.87 -15.31
C GLU A 117 16.87 1.40 -15.03
N THR A 118 17.85 0.54 -15.34
CA THR A 118 17.79 -0.88 -14.96
C THR A 118 18.38 -1.11 -13.57
N THR A 119 17.85 -2.12 -12.89
CA THR A 119 18.46 -2.68 -11.69
C THR A 119 19.79 -3.36 -12.04
N ALA A 120 20.80 -3.19 -11.19
CA ALA A 120 22.19 -3.46 -11.56
C ALA A 120 22.48 -4.96 -11.71
N ILE A 121 21.66 -5.83 -11.10
CA ILE A 121 21.92 -7.27 -11.04
C ILE A 121 20.75 -8.07 -11.64
N LEU A 122 19.51 -7.67 -11.35
CA LEU A 122 18.31 -8.31 -11.90
C LEU A 122 17.95 -7.86 -13.32
N LEU A 123 18.57 -6.78 -13.83
CA LEU A 123 18.27 -6.15 -15.13
C LEU A 123 16.79 -5.81 -15.32
N LEU A 124 16.01 -5.76 -14.24
CA LEU A 124 14.62 -5.35 -14.27
C LEU A 124 14.55 -3.82 -14.42
N PRO A 125 13.67 -3.29 -15.28
CA PRO A 125 13.43 -1.86 -15.32
C PRO A 125 12.94 -1.39 -13.95
N ARG A 126 13.59 -0.39 -13.35
CA ARG A 126 13.19 0.16 -12.05
C ARG A 126 11.75 0.68 -12.08
N GLY A 127 11.29 1.10 -13.25
CA GLY A 127 9.88 1.36 -13.52
C GLY A 127 8.95 0.25 -13.02
N VAL A 128 9.22 -1.02 -13.31
CA VAL A 128 8.35 -2.16 -12.93
C VAL A 128 8.20 -2.27 -11.41
N VAL A 129 9.26 -1.98 -10.66
CA VAL A 129 9.23 -1.97 -9.18
C VAL A 129 8.38 -0.78 -8.69
N ASN A 130 8.49 0.37 -9.35
CA ASN A 130 7.76 1.58 -9.00
C ASN A 130 6.26 1.53 -9.32
N VAL A 131 5.78 0.56 -10.12
CA VAL A 131 4.35 0.32 -10.35
C VAL A 131 3.60 -0.07 -9.06
N ALA A 132 4.32 -0.51 -8.02
CA ALA A 132 3.73 -0.73 -6.70
C ALA A 132 3.05 0.54 -6.12
N LEU A 133 3.56 1.75 -6.43
CA LEU A 133 2.95 3.03 -6.02
C LEU A 133 1.55 3.24 -6.61
N PRO A 134 1.36 3.27 -7.95
CA PRO A 134 0.04 3.49 -8.54
C PRO A 134 -0.93 2.36 -8.22
N ILE A 135 -0.45 1.11 -8.05
CA ILE A 135 -1.29 -0.02 -7.59
C ILE A 135 -1.83 0.25 -6.18
N SER A 136 -0.99 0.70 -5.25
CA SER A 136 -1.43 1.06 -3.90
C SER A 136 -2.44 2.22 -3.91
N GLY A 137 -2.20 3.25 -4.73
CA GLY A 137 -3.15 4.34 -4.93
C GLY A 137 -4.51 3.88 -5.46
N LEU A 138 -4.52 2.95 -6.41
CA LEU A 138 -5.75 2.36 -6.94
C LEU A 138 -6.51 1.57 -5.87
N ILE A 139 -5.80 0.78 -5.06
CA ILE A 139 -6.38 0.03 -3.94
C ILE A 139 -7.03 0.99 -2.93
N ILE A 140 -6.36 2.08 -2.56
CA ILE A 140 -6.89 3.11 -1.66
C ILE A 140 -8.16 3.75 -2.24
N LEU A 141 -8.18 4.07 -3.53
CA LEU A 141 -9.39 4.60 -4.20
C LEU A 141 -10.55 3.61 -4.14
N VAL A 142 -10.31 2.33 -4.38
CA VAL A 142 -11.34 1.28 -4.30
C VAL A 142 -11.91 1.20 -2.88
N TYR A 143 -11.07 1.23 -1.85
CA TYR A 143 -11.55 1.26 -0.46
C TYR A 143 -12.34 2.54 -0.15
N GLN A 144 -11.93 3.67 -0.72
CA GLN A 144 -12.62 4.93 -0.49
C GLN A 144 -14.02 4.94 -1.12
N VAL A 145 -14.18 4.34 -2.30
CA VAL A 145 -15.50 4.12 -2.90
C VAL A 145 -16.36 3.23 -1.99
N PHE A 146 -15.81 2.15 -1.44
CA PHE A 146 -16.56 1.31 -0.49
C PHE A 146 -17.01 2.10 0.75
N HIS A 147 -16.14 2.97 1.30
CA HIS A 147 -16.47 3.79 2.46
C HIS A 147 -17.62 4.77 2.18
N VAL A 148 -17.63 5.39 0.99
CA VAL A 148 -18.72 6.29 0.56
C VAL A 148 -20.04 5.55 0.45
N VAL A 149 -20.04 4.38 -0.17
CA VAL A 149 -21.27 3.60 -0.35
C VAL A 149 -21.83 3.14 1.00
N ASP A 150 -20.98 2.74 1.94
CA ASP A 150 -21.40 2.41 3.30
C ASP A 150 -21.96 3.64 4.05
N LEU A 151 -21.38 4.82 3.89
CA LEU A 151 -21.84 6.07 4.50
C LEU A 151 -23.25 6.47 4.03
N TYR A 152 -23.52 6.40 2.72
CA TYR A 152 -24.85 6.69 2.16
C TYR A 152 -25.90 5.70 2.63
N ARG A 153 -25.52 4.45 2.89
CA ARG A 153 -26.43 3.42 3.39
C ARG A 153 -26.78 3.60 4.87
N SER A 154 -25.82 4.06 5.68
CA SER A 154 -26.04 4.37 7.10
C SER A 154 -26.88 5.64 7.34
N SER A 155 -26.95 6.55 6.37
CA SER A 155 -27.80 7.75 6.47
C SER A 155 -29.26 7.51 6.02
N SER A 156 -29.58 6.30 5.55
CA SER A 156 -30.91 5.88 5.10
C SER A 156 -31.62 4.94 6.10
N GLN A 157 -31.03 4.71 7.27
CA GLN A 157 -31.68 4.12 8.45
C GLN A 157 -31.79 5.20 9.54
#